data_AF-A0A1G6KIN5-F1
#
_entry.id   AF-A0A1G6KIN5-F1
#
_cell.length_a   1.000
_cell.length_b   1.000
_cell.length_c   1.000
_cell.angle_alpha   90.00
_cell.angle_beta   90.00
_cell.angle_gamma   90.00
#
_symmetry.space_group_name_H-M   'P 1'
#
loop_
_entity.id
_entity.type
_entity.pdbx_description
1 polymer ?
#
loop_
_entity_poly.entity_id
_entity_poly.type
_entity_poly.pdbx_seq_one_letter_code
_entity_poly.pdbx_strand_id
1 'polypeptide(L)'
;MAGSDLRRFAAAEIVLTREDAYAVIRFFWNDVGVLPEAFTDADVNFAQGLLVEAVDATYAMGYVQIVFDTFFMKVPRDLNNLFGMLKKVAKASAKHWWRHATEKDLADPKIYETVRMTLARNFRLSWEIRKQTGELTY
;
A
#
# COMPACT_ATOMS: atom_id res chain seq x y z
N MET A 1 14.34 -4.70 -7.10
CA MET A 1 14.40 -3.37 -6.47
C MET A 1 12.97 -2.87 -6.40
N ALA A 2 12.42 -2.61 -5.22
CA ALA A 2 11.08 -2.01 -5.12
C ALA A 2 11.13 -0.62 -5.77
N GLY A 3 10.14 -0.30 -6.60
CA GLY A 3 10.15 0.91 -7.42
C GLY A 3 10.35 2.16 -6.57
N SER A 4 11.20 3.08 -7.04
CA SER A 4 11.35 4.41 -6.43
C SER A 4 10.15 5.33 -6.72
N ASP A 5 9.12 4.82 -7.40
CA ASP A 5 7.97 5.58 -7.86
C ASP A 5 6.72 4.70 -7.72
N LEU A 6 5.64 5.29 -7.19
CA LEU A 6 4.36 4.61 -7.02
C LEU A 6 3.49 4.85 -8.23
N ARG A 7 2.66 3.87 -8.59
CA ARG A 7 1.64 4.09 -9.61
C ARG A 7 0.73 5.26 -9.16
N ARG A 8 0.56 6.23 -10.05
CA ARG A 8 -0.45 7.29 -9.92
C ARG A 8 -1.74 6.87 -10.60
N PHE A 9 -2.85 7.12 -9.93
CA PHE A 9 -4.18 6.78 -10.42
C PHE A 9 -4.91 8.03 -10.92
N ALA A 10 -5.69 7.91 -12.00
CA ALA A 10 -6.68 8.92 -12.32
C ALA A 10 -7.78 8.95 -11.25
N ALA A 11 -8.54 10.05 -11.14
CA ALA A 11 -9.62 10.17 -10.16
C ALA A 11 -10.65 9.02 -10.26
N ALA A 12 -10.95 8.56 -11.48
CA ALA A 12 -11.86 7.42 -11.72
C ALA A 12 -11.26 6.05 -11.35
N GLU A 13 -9.94 5.98 -11.18
CA GLU A 13 -9.21 4.77 -10.75
C GLU A 13 -8.99 4.73 -9.23
N ILE A 14 -9.39 5.77 -8.49
CA ILE A 14 -9.33 5.75 -7.02
C ILE A 14 -10.46 4.90 -6.46
N VAL A 15 -10.09 3.86 -5.72
CA VAL A 15 -11.01 2.90 -5.12
C VAL A 15 -11.12 3.11 -3.62
N LEU A 16 -10.03 3.54 -2.98
CA LEU A 16 -9.98 3.77 -1.55
C LEU A 16 -10.72 5.05 -1.16
N THR A 17 -11.40 5.03 -0.01
CA THR A 17 -11.88 6.26 0.65
C THR A 17 -10.76 6.93 1.44
N ARG A 18 -11.02 8.11 2.03
CA ARG A 18 -10.07 8.78 2.92
C ARG A 18 -9.80 7.97 4.19
N GLU A 19 -10.81 7.32 4.73
CA GLU A 19 -10.70 6.43 5.88
C GLU A 19 -9.90 5.17 5.54
N ASP A 20 -10.13 4.60 4.35
CA ASP A 20 -9.33 3.49 3.84
C ASP A 20 -7.85 3.92 3.70
N ALA A 21 -7.61 5.09 3.10
CA ALA A 21 -6.26 5.65 2.94
C ALA A 21 -5.56 5.86 4.28
N TYR A 22 -6.24 6.43 5.27
CA TYR A 22 -5.69 6.59 6.62
C TYR A 22 -5.26 5.25 7.24
N ALA A 23 -6.10 4.22 7.11
CA ALA A 23 -5.77 2.88 7.61
C ALA A 23 -4.55 2.28 6.88
N VAL A 24 -4.44 2.49 5.57
CA VAL A 24 -3.28 2.06 4.80
C VAL A 24 -2.01 2.80 5.25
N ILE A 25 -2.05 4.12 5.42
CA ILE A 25 -0.89 4.88 5.92
C ILE A 25 -0.48 4.40 7.32
N ARG A 26 -1.45 4.16 8.20
CA ARG A 26 -1.20 3.59 9.54
C ARG A 26 -0.56 2.20 9.47
N PHE A 27 -0.89 1.41 8.45
CA PHE A 27 -0.25 0.12 8.21
C PHE A 27 1.22 0.25 7.84
N PHE A 28 1.67 1.32 7.17
CA PHE A 28 3.09 1.55 6.89
C PHE A 28 3.81 2.28 8.04
N TRP A 29 3.14 3.22 8.70
CA TRP A 29 3.70 4.02 9.80
C TRP A 29 2.68 4.21 10.92
N ASN A 30 3.04 3.78 12.14
CA ASN A 30 2.15 3.90 13.31
C ASN A 30 1.78 5.36 13.65
N ASP A 31 2.70 6.29 13.40
CA ASP A 31 2.47 7.74 13.52
C ASP A 31 2.07 8.33 12.17
N VAL A 32 0.76 8.49 11.97
CA VAL A 32 0.21 9.11 10.77
C VAL A 32 0.41 10.63 10.80
N GLY A 33 0.35 11.26 11.99
CA GLY A 33 0.51 12.71 12.19
C GLY A 33 -0.44 13.63 11.43
N VAL A 34 -1.45 13.07 10.74
CA VAL A 34 -2.51 13.79 10.01
C VAL A 34 -3.83 13.13 10.37
N LEU A 35 -4.85 13.94 10.68
CA LEU A 35 -6.19 13.43 10.95
C LEU A 35 -6.85 12.88 9.67
N PRO A 36 -7.69 11.84 9.74
CA PRO A 36 -8.36 11.26 8.57
C PRO A 36 -9.13 12.30 7.74
N GLU A 37 -9.74 13.29 8.38
CA GLU A 37 -10.55 14.33 7.73
C GLU A 37 -9.70 15.32 6.92
N ALA A 38 -8.40 15.41 7.23
CA ALA A 38 -7.44 16.26 6.53
C ALA A 38 -6.74 15.53 5.36
N PHE A 39 -7.14 14.30 5.03
CA PHE A 39 -6.63 13.59 3.87
C PHE A 39 -7.18 14.22 2.58
N THR A 40 -6.27 14.52 1.68
CA THR A 40 -6.52 15.00 0.34
C THR A 40 -6.63 13.83 -0.63
N ASP A 41 -7.11 14.09 -1.85
CA ASP A 41 -7.17 13.07 -2.89
C ASP A 41 -5.75 12.58 -3.29
N ALA A 42 -4.71 13.41 -3.10
CA ALA A 42 -3.32 13.01 -3.28
C ALA A 42 -2.87 11.98 -2.23
N ASP A 43 -3.31 12.13 -0.98
CA ASP A 43 -3.01 11.18 0.10
C ASP A 43 -3.70 9.84 -0.15
N VAL A 44 -4.92 9.86 -0.67
CA VAL A 44 -5.65 8.65 -1.08
C VAL A 44 -4.94 7.95 -2.23
N ASN A 45 -4.49 8.71 -3.24
CA ASN A 45 -3.74 8.18 -4.37
C ASN A 45 -2.44 7.50 -3.91
N PHE A 46 -1.70 8.17 -3.03
CA PHE A 46 -0.46 7.66 -2.45
C PHE A 46 -0.67 6.39 -1.64
N ALA A 47 -1.69 6.38 -0.78
CA ALA A 47 -2.05 5.20 -0.01
C ALA A 47 -2.41 4.01 -0.92
N GLN A 48 -3.23 4.23 -1.95
CA GLN A 48 -3.55 3.18 -2.92
C GLN A 48 -2.30 2.69 -3.67
N GLY A 49 -1.40 3.61 -4.05
CA GLY A 49 -0.13 3.28 -4.70
C GLY A 49 0.76 2.41 -3.83
N LEU A 50 0.93 2.76 -2.55
CA LEU A 50 1.65 1.96 -1.58
C LEU A 50 1.06 0.55 -1.44
N LEU A 51 -0.27 0.46 -1.40
CA LEU A 51 -0.96 -0.83 -1.26
C LEU A 51 -0.77 -1.72 -2.48
N VAL A 52 -0.90 -1.15 -3.69
CA VAL A 52 -0.68 -1.86 -4.96
C VAL A 52 0.77 -2.32 -5.07
N GLU A 53 1.73 -1.42 -4.85
CA GLU A 53 3.16 -1.76 -4.92
C GLU A 53 3.54 -2.82 -3.86
N ALA A 54 2.95 -2.77 -2.66
CA ALA A 54 3.23 -3.76 -1.62
C ALA A 54 2.76 -5.17 -1.97
N VAL A 55 1.59 -5.30 -2.60
CA VAL A 55 1.11 -6.58 -3.13
C VAL A 55 2.00 -7.03 -4.28
N ASP A 56 2.23 -6.18 -5.27
CA ASP A 56 2.99 -6.55 -6.47
C ASP A 56 4.44 -6.94 -6.14
N ALA A 57 5.12 -6.16 -5.29
CA ALA A 57 6.47 -6.45 -4.84
C ALA A 57 6.56 -7.72 -3.98
N THR A 58 5.49 -8.09 -3.27
CA THR A 58 5.42 -9.37 -2.54
C THR A 58 5.54 -10.55 -3.51
N TYR A 59 4.81 -10.52 -4.63
CA TYR A 59 4.89 -11.60 -5.63
C TYR A 59 6.14 -11.50 -6.51
N ALA A 60 6.72 -10.31 -6.67
CA ALA A 60 8.06 -10.15 -7.24
C ALA A 60 9.14 -10.85 -6.39
N MET A 61 9.09 -10.68 -5.06
CA MET A 61 10.03 -11.32 -4.13
C MET A 61 9.79 -12.83 -3.98
N GLY A 62 8.53 -13.26 -3.99
CA GLY A 62 8.16 -14.69 -3.94
C GLY A 62 8.75 -15.50 -5.11
N TYR A 63 9.05 -14.85 -6.24
CA TYR A 63 9.77 -15.45 -7.36
C TYR A 63 11.29 -15.61 -7.10
N VAL A 64 11.86 -14.84 -6.17
CA VAL A 64 13.32 -14.72 -5.97
C VAL A 64 13.82 -15.45 -4.72
N GLN A 65 13.03 -15.64 -3.65
CA GLN A 65 13.54 -16.29 -2.42
C GLN A 65 12.44 -16.98 -1.58
N ILE A 66 12.39 -18.30 -1.64
CA ILE A 66 11.64 -19.19 -0.73
C ILE A 66 12.51 -19.44 0.53
N VAL A 67 12.68 -18.45 1.41
CA VAL A 67 13.25 -18.69 2.77
C VAL A 67 12.73 -17.67 3.83
N PHE A 68 11.49 -17.21 3.74
CA PHE A 68 10.91 -16.33 4.78
C PHE A 68 9.66 -16.93 5.40
N ASP A 69 9.84 -18.06 6.09
CA ASP A 69 8.76 -18.82 6.72
C ASP A 69 8.24 -18.24 8.06
N THR A 70 8.58 -17.02 8.48
CA THR A 70 8.31 -16.64 9.89
C THR A 70 8.06 -15.17 10.22
N PHE A 71 7.91 -14.27 9.25
CA PHE A 71 7.69 -12.84 9.54
C PHE A 71 6.38 -12.30 8.96
N PHE A 72 5.27 -12.95 9.31
CA PHE A 72 3.96 -12.29 9.25
C PHE A 72 3.64 -11.77 10.65
N MET A 73 3.46 -10.46 10.81
CA MET A 73 3.03 -9.91 12.10
C MET A 73 1.70 -10.54 12.54
N LYS A 74 1.51 -10.66 13.86
CA LYS A 74 0.19 -10.92 14.45
C LYS A 74 -0.78 -9.87 13.91
N VAL A 75 -1.73 -10.32 13.11
CA VAL A 75 -2.75 -9.51 12.43
C VAL A 75 -3.46 -8.61 13.45
N PRO A 76 -3.19 -7.28 13.50
CA PRO A 76 -4.00 -6.37 14.29
C PRO A 76 -5.44 -6.42 13.77
N ARG A 77 -6.43 -6.10 14.61
CA ARG A 77 -7.84 -6.05 14.17
C ARG A 77 -8.04 -5.16 12.94
N ASP A 78 -7.20 -4.15 12.80
CA ASP A 78 -7.13 -3.22 11.67
C ASP A 78 -6.77 -3.90 10.34
N LEU A 79 -6.03 -5.02 10.36
CA LEU A 79 -5.69 -5.76 9.15
C LEU A 79 -6.89 -6.47 8.52
N ASN A 80 -7.95 -6.82 9.26
CA ASN A 80 -9.19 -7.32 8.64
C ASN A 80 -9.82 -6.26 7.73
N ASN A 81 -9.75 -4.99 8.14
CA ASN A 81 -10.20 -3.88 7.31
C ASN A 81 -9.26 -3.72 6.09
N LEU A 82 -7.94 -3.84 6.29
CA LEU A 82 -6.97 -3.83 5.19
C LEU A 82 -7.20 -4.95 4.18
N PHE A 83 -7.51 -6.18 4.62
CA PHE A 83 -7.84 -7.29 3.72
C PHE A 83 -9.10 -6.99 2.89
N GLY A 84 -10.09 -6.33 3.48
CA GLY A 84 -11.24 -5.80 2.76
C GLY A 84 -10.82 -4.80 1.67
N MET A 85 -9.98 -3.82 2.02
CA MET A 85 -9.44 -2.83 1.08
C MET A 85 -8.62 -3.46 -0.03
N LEU A 86 -7.75 -4.41 0.30
CA LEU A 86 -6.96 -5.18 -0.66
C LEU A 86 -7.86 -5.90 -1.66
N LYS A 87 -8.91 -6.57 -1.19
CA LYS A 87 -9.89 -7.22 -2.06
C LYS A 87 -10.67 -6.22 -2.91
N LYS A 88 -11.01 -5.03 -2.39
CA LYS A 88 -11.65 -3.96 -3.18
C LYS A 88 -10.72 -3.50 -4.31
N VAL A 89 -9.47 -3.16 -3.99
CA VAL A 89 -8.47 -2.72 -4.97
C VAL A 89 -8.19 -3.82 -5.99
N ALA A 90 -7.98 -5.06 -5.55
CA ALA A 90 -7.76 -6.20 -6.44
C ALA A 90 -8.92 -6.41 -7.42
N LYS A 91 -10.18 -6.31 -6.95
CA LYS A 91 -11.36 -6.46 -7.82
C LYS A 91 -11.56 -5.31 -8.80
N ALA A 92 -11.24 -4.08 -8.38
CA ALA A 92 -11.39 -2.89 -9.21
C ALA A 92 -10.18 -2.62 -10.13
N SER A 93 -9.05 -3.23 -9.83
CA SER A 93 -7.80 -3.03 -10.57
C SER A 93 -7.87 -3.59 -11.99
N ALA A 94 -7.30 -2.83 -12.94
CA ALA A 94 -7.05 -3.36 -14.26
C ALA A 94 -5.80 -4.26 -14.24
N LYS A 95 -5.75 -5.27 -15.11
CA LYS A 95 -4.61 -6.21 -15.19
C LYS A 95 -3.24 -5.51 -15.28
N HIS A 96 -3.19 -4.38 -15.99
CA HIS A 96 -1.97 -3.60 -16.21
C HIS A 96 -1.47 -2.84 -14.97
N TRP A 97 -2.20 -2.87 -13.85
CA TRP A 97 -1.73 -2.29 -12.58
C TRP A 97 -0.68 -3.18 -11.90
N TRP A 98 -0.69 -4.47 -12.22
CA TRP A 98 0.16 -5.49 -11.61
C TRP A 98 1.25 -5.90 -12.59
N ARG A 99 2.51 -5.90 -12.15
CA ARG A 99 3.64 -6.36 -12.97
C ARG A 99 3.99 -7.81 -12.65
N HIS A 100 3.74 -8.23 -11.42
CA HIS A 100 4.15 -9.52 -10.88
C HIS A 100 2.98 -10.33 -10.30
N ALA A 101 1.99 -9.67 -9.69
CA ALA A 101 0.83 -10.37 -9.12
C ALA A 101 -0.10 -10.90 -10.23
N THR A 102 -0.49 -12.17 -10.12
CA THR A 102 -1.45 -12.81 -11.05
C THR A 102 -2.89 -12.73 -10.53
N GLU A 103 -3.89 -13.01 -11.38
CA GLU A 103 -5.30 -13.10 -10.94
C GLU A 103 -5.52 -14.06 -9.77
N LYS A 104 -4.77 -15.17 -9.75
CA LYS A 104 -4.82 -16.16 -8.66
C LYS A 104 -4.29 -15.57 -7.36
N ASP A 105 -3.21 -14.80 -7.43
CA ASP A 105 -2.61 -14.13 -6.27
C ASP A 105 -3.54 -13.06 -5.69
N LEU A 106 -4.22 -12.33 -6.57
CA LEU A 106 -5.18 -11.28 -6.20
C LEU A 106 -6.47 -11.81 -5.56
N ALA A 107 -6.75 -13.12 -5.65
CA ALA A 107 -7.88 -13.74 -4.94
C ALA A 107 -7.66 -13.82 -3.42
N ASP A 108 -6.40 -13.97 -3.00
CA ASP A 108 -5.96 -13.98 -1.60
C ASP A 108 -4.64 -13.20 -1.45
N PRO A 109 -4.70 -11.86 -1.55
CA PRO A 109 -3.50 -11.03 -1.65
C PRO A 109 -2.73 -11.02 -0.34
N LYS A 110 -1.40 -11.13 -0.44
CA LYS A 110 -0.47 -11.10 0.69
C LYS A 110 0.46 -9.91 0.59
N ILE A 111 0.88 -9.40 1.75
CA ILE A 111 1.95 -8.42 1.88
C ILE A 111 2.99 -8.99 2.84
N TYR A 112 4.23 -9.15 2.38
CA TYR A 112 5.33 -9.56 3.25
C TYR A 112 5.82 -8.40 4.10
N GLU A 113 6.20 -8.69 5.35
CA GLU A 113 6.69 -7.66 6.28
C GLU A 113 7.95 -6.97 5.74
N THR A 114 8.84 -7.71 5.08
CA THR A 114 10.04 -7.16 4.44
C THR A 114 9.71 -6.14 3.34
N VAL A 115 8.65 -6.40 2.55
CA VAL A 115 8.15 -5.48 1.53
C VAL A 115 7.58 -4.23 2.19
N ARG A 116 6.70 -4.42 3.20
CA ARG A 116 6.11 -3.33 3.98
C ARG A 116 7.18 -2.41 4.55
N MET A 117 8.19 -2.98 5.24
CA MET A 117 9.30 -2.23 5.83
C MET A 117 10.14 -1.50 4.78
N THR A 118 10.40 -2.14 3.64
CA THR A 118 11.18 -1.54 2.56
C THR A 118 10.45 -0.33 1.97
N LEU A 119 9.16 -0.46 1.66
CA LEU A 119 8.35 0.65 1.13
C LEU A 119 8.18 1.76 2.17
N ALA A 120 7.91 1.40 3.43
CA ALA A 120 7.81 2.35 4.54
C ALA A 120 9.10 3.17 4.71
N ARG A 121 10.26 2.56 4.49
CA ARG A 121 11.56 3.26 4.51
C ARG A 121 11.71 4.17 3.30
N ASN A 122 11.43 3.67 2.10
CA ASN A 122 11.63 4.38 0.85
C ASN A 122 10.77 5.65 0.76
N PHE A 123 9.51 5.57 1.21
CA PHE A 123 8.55 6.68 1.13
C PHE A 123 8.41 7.48 2.44
N ARG A 124 9.29 7.22 3.43
CA ARG A 124 9.27 7.88 4.74
C ARG A 124 9.35 9.40 4.60
N LEU A 125 10.26 9.87 3.74
CA LEU A 125 10.53 11.30 3.55
C LEU A 125 9.33 12.00 2.91
N SER A 126 8.73 11.40 1.88
CA SER A 126 7.51 11.93 1.24
C SER A 126 6.38 12.13 2.25
N TRP A 127 6.16 11.16 3.15
CA TRP A 127 5.14 11.28 4.18
C TRP A 127 5.48 12.34 5.24
N GLU A 128 6.74 12.45 5.67
CA GLU A 128 7.17 13.50 6.60
C GLU A 128 7.01 14.91 6.03
N ILE A 129 7.36 15.12 4.76
CA ILE A 129 7.12 16.40 4.08
C ILE A 129 5.63 16.71 4.09
N ARG A 130 4.79 15.75 3.73
CA ARG A 130 3.32 15.90 3.75
C ARG A 130 2.76 16.27 5.12
N LYS A 131 3.32 15.73 6.21
CA LYS A 131 2.92 16.13 7.58
C LYS A 131 3.24 17.58 7.88
N GLN A 132 4.36 18.09 7.38
CA GLN A 132 4.86 19.43 7.71
C GLN A 132 4.25 20.51 6.82
N THR A 133 4.11 20.25 5.52
CA THR A 133 3.76 21.26 4.52
C THR A 133 2.32 21.17 4.02
N GLY A 134 1.67 20.02 4.21
CA GLY A 134 0.39 19.73 3.56
C GLY A 134 0.52 19.21 2.13
N GLU A 135 1.72 19.22 1.56
CA GLU A 135 1.98 18.84 0.17
C GLU A 135 2.61 17.45 0.09
N LEU A 136 2.16 16.62 -0.87
CA LEU A 136 2.68 15.27 -1.06
C LEU A 136 3.38 15.15 -2.42
N THR A 137 4.65 14.75 -2.40
CA THR A 137 5.47 14.51 -3.59
C THR A 137 6.17 13.16 -3.50
N TYR A 138 5.98 12.32 -4.51
CA TYR A 138 6.55 10.99 -4.65
C TYR A 138 6.58 10.56 -6.11
#